data_AF-A0AAN9APJ4-F1
#
_entry.id   AF-A0AAN9APJ4-F1
#
_cell.length_a   1.000
_cell.length_b   1.000
_cell.length_c   1.000
_cell.angle_alpha   90.00
_cell.angle_beta   90.00
_cell.angle_gamma   90.00
#
_symmetry.space_group_name_H-M   'P 1'
#
loop_
_entity.id
_entity.type
_entity.pdbx_description
1 polymer ?
#
loop_
_entity_poly.entity_id
_entity_poly.type
_entity_poly.pdbx_seq_one_letter_code
_entity_poly.pdbx_strand_id
1 'polypeptide(L)'
;MPGNMATASVTASLPCRSKFVFLVIFLGGCQHVSCYAPSINVTCKSTVDLGKNNFDAGLIVSMLPPRIPIYANEEERCDVFLSIPTGHEMMLYFDWLDLYSGDLSKCDTTNIELFDGSTNNYVKGLQRKICGGKEQMPTNVFFVENNFLVIRVNALGTIQGTGFRIHFTISRRAFPCSNDEFACETFGSRRCIAEHLVCDDWNDCGDWVDEEQNCNNITAGGIVLE
;
A
#
# COMPACT_ATOMS: atom_id res chain seq x y z
N MET A 1 5.34 32.41 -6.83
CA MET A 1 5.08 31.62 -8.05
C MET A 1 4.37 30.35 -7.60
N PRO A 2 3.18 30.01 -8.12
CA PRO A 2 2.51 28.78 -7.71
C PRO A 2 3.23 27.59 -8.35
N GLY A 3 3.72 26.68 -7.53
CA GLY A 3 4.40 25.46 -7.97
C GLY A 3 3.41 24.48 -8.58
N ASN A 4 3.78 23.90 -9.71
CA ASN A 4 3.03 22.82 -10.36
C ASN A 4 2.95 21.62 -9.40
N MET A 5 1.74 21.32 -8.91
CA MET A 5 1.45 20.07 -8.20
C MET A 5 1.53 18.92 -9.20
N ALA A 6 2.52 18.04 -9.04
CA ALA A 6 2.51 16.74 -9.70
C ALA A 6 1.32 15.95 -9.14
N THR A 7 0.35 15.66 -10.01
CA THR A 7 -0.85 14.91 -9.68
C THR A 7 -0.55 13.43 -9.84
N ALA A 8 -0.72 12.63 -8.78
CA ALA A 8 -0.60 11.18 -8.86
C ALA A 8 -1.62 10.63 -9.86
N SER A 9 -1.19 9.71 -10.73
CA SER A 9 -2.08 9.06 -11.71
C SER A 9 -2.58 7.73 -11.13
N VAL A 10 -3.89 7.64 -10.95
CA VAL A 10 -4.56 6.42 -10.47
C VAL A 10 -4.94 5.57 -11.68
N THR A 11 -4.45 4.34 -11.72
CA THR A 11 -5.02 3.30 -12.58
C THR A 11 -6.09 2.58 -11.75
N ALA A 12 -7.32 3.05 -11.86
CA ALA A 12 -8.46 2.44 -11.19
C ALA A 12 -8.89 1.19 -11.96
N SER A 13 -8.57 0.01 -11.44
CA SER A 13 -9.40 -1.18 -11.65
C SER A 13 -10.72 -0.99 -10.91
N LEU A 14 -11.82 -1.51 -11.46
CA LEU A 14 -13.15 -1.39 -10.87
C LEU A 14 -13.11 -1.81 -9.39
N PRO A 15 -13.53 -0.95 -8.45
CA PRO A 15 -13.56 -1.32 -7.04
C PRO A 15 -14.55 -2.47 -6.84
N CYS A 16 -14.22 -3.38 -5.93
CA CYS A 16 -15.12 -4.38 -5.37
C CYS A 16 -16.23 -3.63 -4.57
N ARG A 17 -17.13 -2.91 -5.25
CA ARG A 17 -18.30 -2.28 -4.62
C ARG A 17 -19.57 -2.61 -5.39
N SER A 18 -20.43 -3.30 -4.64
CA SER A 18 -21.86 -3.49 -4.84
C SER A 18 -22.25 -4.60 -5.81
N LYS A 19 -23.02 -5.56 -5.27
CA LYS A 19 -24.42 -5.85 -5.66
C LYS A 19 -24.95 -5.12 -6.91
N PHE A 20 -24.26 -5.21 -8.04
CA PHE A 20 -24.77 -4.84 -9.35
C PHE A 20 -24.89 -6.13 -10.13
N VAL A 21 -26.13 -6.64 -10.11
CA VAL A 21 -26.59 -7.68 -11.02
C VAL A 21 -26.53 -7.10 -12.43
N PHE A 22 -25.37 -7.19 -13.08
CA PHE A 22 -25.31 -7.16 -14.53
C PHE A 22 -25.57 -8.59 -15.00
N LEU A 23 -26.79 -8.79 -15.52
CA LEU A 23 -27.24 -10.01 -16.17
C LEU A 23 -26.39 -10.24 -17.44
N VAL A 24 -25.23 -10.85 -17.29
CA VAL A 24 -24.45 -11.37 -18.42
C VAL A 24 -24.55 -12.89 -18.37
N ILE A 25 -25.49 -13.41 -19.15
CA ILE A 25 -25.67 -14.85 -19.38
C ILE A 25 -24.48 -15.33 -20.21
N PHE A 26 -23.50 -16.01 -19.59
CA PHE A 26 -22.60 -16.91 -20.31
C PHE A 26 -22.42 -18.21 -19.53
N LEU A 27 -22.58 -19.31 -20.27
CA LEU A 27 -22.45 -20.69 -19.84
C LEU A 27 -20.97 -21.02 -19.58
N GLY A 28 -20.66 -21.54 -18.39
CA GLY A 28 -19.45 -22.33 -18.13
C GLY A 28 -18.31 -21.61 -17.39
N GLY A 29 -18.12 -22.00 -16.12
CA GLY A 29 -16.90 -21.76 -15.34
C GLY A 29 -17.00 -20.61 -14.33
N CYS A 30 -17.01 -20.94 -13.03
CA CYS A 30 -16.71 -19.96 -11.96
C CYS A 30 -15.24 -19.54 -12.10
N GLN A 31 -14.97 -18.36 -12.66
CA GLN A 31 -13.68 -17.69 -12.46
C GLN A 31 -13.78 -16.89 -11.16
N HIS A 32 -12.90 -17.19 -10.20
CA HIS A 32 -12.61 -16.31 -9.07
C HIS A 32 -12.41 -14.89 -9.62
N VAL A 33 -13.25 -13.94 -9.20
CA VAL A 33 -13.04 -12.53 -9.52
C VAL A 33 -11.94 -12.05 -8.57
N SER A 34 -10.67 -12.20 -8.97
CA SER A 34 -9.55 -11.61 -8.24
C SER A 34 -9.71 -10.10 -8.26
N CYS A 35 -9.99 -9.50 -7.11
CA CYS A 35 -10.13 -8.05 -6.97
C CYS A 35 -8.72 -7.46 -6.88
N TYR A 36 -8.27 -6.82 -7.96
CA TYR A 36 -6.96 -6.17 -7.98
C TYR A 36 -6.95 -4.95 -7.06
N ALA A 37 -6.06 -4.95 -6.07
CA ALA A 37 -5.75 -3.79 -5.25
C ALA A 37 -5.37 -2.59 -6.16
N PRO A 38 -5.96 -1.41 -5.95
CA PRO A 38 -5.73 -0.26 -6.82
C PRO A 38 -4.26 0.18 -6.74
N SER A 39 -3.70 0.58 -7.88
CA SER A 39 -2.32 1.06 -7.94
C SER A 39 -2.27 2.59 -7.90
N ILE A 40 -1.48 3.11 -6.96
CA ILE A 40 -1.18 4.53 -6.79
C ILE A 40 0.24 4.77 -7.28
N ASN A 41 0.37 5.28 -8.50
CA ASN A 41 1.68 5.65 -9.03
C ASN A 41 2.15 6.95 -8.37
N VAL A 42 3.28 6.88 -7.67
CA VAL A 42 3.89 8.03 -7.00
C VAL A 42 5.20 8.39 -7.66
N THR A 43 5.40 9.69 -7.84
CA THR A 43 6.68 10.28 -8.26
C THR A 43 7.22 11.17 -7.14
N CYS A 44 8.45 11.65 -7.31
CA CYS A 44 9.04 12.63 -6.41
C CYS A 44 8.09 13.80 -6.11
N LYS A 45 7.98 14.20 -4.84
CA LYS A 45 7.10 15.28 -4.35
C LYS A 45 5.59 15.02 -4.46
N SER A 46 5.17 13.80 -4.81
CA SER A 46 3.75 13.44 -4.80
C SER A 46 3.16 13.62 -3.40
N THR A 47 1.94 14.14 -3.35
CA THR A 47 1.11 14.19 -2.15
C THR A 47 -0.20 13.49 -2.44
N VAL A 48 -0.52 12.44 -1.68
CA VAL A 48 -1.71 11.61 -1.86
C VAL A 48 -2.54 11.68 -0.59
N ASP A 49 -3.82 11.97 -0.70
CA ASP A 49 -4.75 11.94 0.43
C ASP A 49 -5.63 10.70 0.31
N LEU A 50 -5.38 9.68 1.13
CA LEU A 50 -6.03 8.38 0.99
C LEU A 50 -7.51 8.46 1.35
N GLY A 51 -7.85 9.25 2.38
CA GLY A 51 -9.25 9.45 2.78
C GLY A 51 -10.06 10.21 1.74
N LYS A 52 -9.50 11.30 1.20
CA LYS A 52 -10.19 12.08 0.15
C LYS A 52 -10.40 11.29 -1.14
N ASN A 53 -9.53 10.34 -1.43
CA ASN A 53 -9.62 9.48 -2.61
C ASN A 53 -10.34 8.15 -2.35
N ASN A 54 -10.84 7.91 -1.13
CA ASN A 54 -11.49 6.65 -0.71
C ASN A 54 -10.62 5.41 -0.99
N PHE A 55 -9.35 5.47 -0.62
CA PHE A 55 -8.46 4.30 -0.66
C PHE A 55 -8.43 3.63 0.71
N ASP A 56 -9.07 2.46 0.81
CA ASP A 56 -9.03 1.62 2.00
C ASP A 56 -7.86 0.63 1.97
N ALA A 57 -7.42 0.20 0.78
CA ALA A 57 -6.18 -0.54 0.55
C ALA A 57 -5.63 -0.26 -0.85
N GLY A 58 -4.39 -0.70 -1.14
CA GLY A 58 -3.79 -0.52 -2.45
C GLY A 58 -2.29 -0.79 -2.53
N LEU A 59 -1.75 -0.61 -3.74
CA LEU A 59 -0.32 -0.66 -4.02
C LEU A 59 0.23 0.74 -4.28
N ILE A 60 1.16 1.20 -3.44
CA ILE A 60 1.98 2.37 -3.71
C ILE A 60 3.09 1.94 -4.65
N VAL A 61 3.07 2.45 -5.88
CA VAL A 61 4.00 2.06 -6.94
C VAL A 61 4.88 3.24 -7.30
N SER A 62 6.19 3.08 -7.15
CA SER A 62 7.16 4.02 -7.69
C SER A 62 8.02 3.29 -8.70
N MET A 63 7.74 3.52 -9.99
CA MET A 63 8.59 3.05 -11.08
C MET A 63 9.69 4.09 -11.29
N LEU A 64 10.92 3.74 -10.96
CA LEU A 64 12.06 4.62 -11.16
C LEU A 64 12.59 4.41 -12.58
N PRO A 65 12.79 5.48 -13.37
CA PRO A 65 13.49 5.36 -14.62
C PRO A 65 14.87 4.76 -14.37
N PRO A 66 15.38 3.88 -15.25
CA PRO A 66 16.68 3.24 -15.07
C PRO A 66 17.85 4.23 -15.00
N ARG A 67 17.63 5.50 -15.35
CA ARG A 67 18.56 6.62 -15.22
C ARG A 67 17.81 7.94 -14.97
N ILE A 68 17.73 8.38 -13.72
CA ILE A 68 17.53 9.81 -13.41
C ILE A 68 18.88 10.34 -12.93
N PRO A 69 19.57 11.22 -13.68
CA PRO A 69 20.64 12.01 -13.09
C PRO A 69 19.97 12.95 -12.08
N ILE A 70 19.89 12.53 -10.82
CA ILE A 70 19.65 13.48 -9.75
C ILE A 70 20.97 14.23 -9.63
N TYR A 71 21.06 15.36 -10.32
CA TYR A 71 22.03 16.37 -9.91
C TYR A 71 21.66 16.66 -8.47
N ALA A 72 22.47 16.14 -7.55
CA ALA A 72 22.33 16.43 -6.14
C ALA A 72 22.76 17.89 -5.93
N ASN A 73 21.94 18.83 -6.39
CA ASN A 73 21.77 20.05 -5.63
C ASN A 73 21.05 19.60 -4.35
N GLU A 74 21.73 19.72 -3.22
CA GLU A 74 21.34 19.27 -1.87
C GLU A 74 19.94 19.76 -1.41
N GLU A 75 19.25 20.56 -2.23
CA GLU A 75 17.95 21.17 -1.98
C GLU A 75 16.75 20.35 -2.50
N GLU A 76 16.93 19.38 -3.41
CA GLU A 76 15.81 18.58 -3.97
C GLU A 76 15.63 17.21 -3.27
N ARG A 77 15.26 17.22 -1.98
CA ARG A 77 14.87 16.00 -1.25
C ARG A 77 13.68 15.28 -1.90
N CYS A 78 13.80 13.99 -2.22
CA CYS A 78 12.72 13.28 -2.88
C CYS A 78 11.75 12.61 -1.90
N ASP A 79 10.81 13.41 -1.38
CA ASP A 79 9.81 12.96 -0.43
C ASP A 79 8.45 12.76 -1.13
N VAL A 80 7.79 11.64 -0.83
CA VAL A 80 6.39 11.35 -1.17
C VAL A 80 5.60 11.37 0.13
N PHE A 81 4.46 12.07 0.13
CA PHE A 81 3.60 12.23 1.30
C PHE A 81 2.27 11.51 1.06
N LEU A 82 1.88 10.64 1.99
CA LEU A 82 0.55 10.02 2.01
C LEU A 82 -0.16 10.43 3.29
N SER A 83 -1.31 11.09 3.16
CA SER A 83 -2.18 11.43 4.27
C SER A 83 -3.10 10.26 4.58
N ILE A 84 -3.09 9.84 5.85
CA ILE A 84 -3.93 8.79 6.42
C ILE A 84 -5.19 9.47 7.01
N PRO A 85 -6.40 8.89 6.84
CA PRO A 85 -7.61 9.44 7.45
C PRO A 85 -7.49 9.54 8.96
N THR A 86 -8.10 10.57 9.55
CA THR A 86 -8.10 10.73 11.01
C THR A 86 -8.74 9.53 11.71
N GLY A 87 -8.16 9.09 12.82
CA GLY A 87 -8.66 7.95 13.59
C GLY A 87 -8.33 6.58 12.98
N HIS A 88 -7.57 6.56 11.89
CA HIS A 88 -7.09 5.35 11.25
C HIS A 88 -5.57 5.24 11.39
N GLU A 89 -5.07 4.03 11.22
CA GLU A 89 -3.68 3.72 10.99
C GLU A 89 -3.50 3.10 9.61
N MET A 90 -2.26 3.04 9.14
CA MET A 90 -1.91 2.30 7.93
C MET A 90 -1.03 1.11 8.29
N MET A 91 -1.47 -0.09 7.92
CA MET A 91 -0.60 -1.25 7.81
C MET A 91 0.09 -1.22 6.44
N LEU A 92 1.34 -1.66 6.35
CA LEU A 92 2.04 -1.82 5.09
C LEU A 92 3.03 -3.00 5.10
N TYR A 93 3.30 -3.52 3.91
CA TYR A 93 4.39 -4.47 3.65
C TYR A 93 4.92 -4.31 2.23
N PHE A 94 6.14 -4.79 1.99
CA PHE A 94 6.77 -4.71 0.68
C PHE A 94 6.30 -5.87 -0.21
N ASP A 95 5.72 -5.53 -1.36
CA ASP A 95 5.38 -6.49 -2.42
C ASP A 95 6.57 -6.69 -3.36
N TRP A 96 7.28 -5.61 -3.67
CA TRP A 96 8.43 -5.64 -4.56
C TRP A 96 9.42 -4.52 -4.28
N LEU A 97 10.70 -4.81 -4.47
CA LEU A 97 11.81 -3.88 -4.30
C LEU A 97 12.90 -4.20 -5.33
N ASP A 98 13.39 -3.17 -6.01
CA ASP A 98 14.59 -3.21 -6.83
C ASP A 98 15.30 -1.86 -6.80
N LEU A 99 16.19 -1.70 -5.81
CA LEU A 99 17.04 -0.52 -5.63
C LEU A 99 18.48 -0.98 -5.49
N TYR A 100 19.35 -0.57 -6.39
CA TYR A 100 20.74 -0.97 -6.34
C TYR A 100 21.55 -0.03 -5.44
N SER A 101 22.25 -0.60 -4.47
CA SER A 101 23.29 0.08 -3.71
C SER A 101 24.62 -0.63 -3.86
N GLY A 102 25.71 0.13 -3.98
CA GLY A 102 27.06 -0.44 -4.08
C GLY A 102 27.45 -1.31 -2.87
N ASP A 103 26.93 -0.99 -1.68
CA ASP A 103 27.01 -1.82 -0.48
C ASP A 103 25.58 -2.12 -0.01
N LEU A 104 25.14 -3.37 -0.21
CA LEU A 104 23.79 -3.84 0.17
C LEU A 104 23.61 -3.95 1.69
N SER A 105 24.69 -3.97 2.47
CA SER A 105 24.60 -4.03 3.94
C SER A 105 24.32 -2.67 4.57
N LYS A 106 24.61 -1.58 3.86
CA LYS A 106 24.45 -0.20 4.35
C LYS A 106 23.44 0.62 3.59
N CYS A 107 23.21 0.29 2.31
CA CYS A 107 22.31 1.04 1.44
C CYS A 107 22.70 2.52 1.30
N ASP A 108 23.99 2.83 1.22
CA ASP A 108 24.48 4.22 1.29
C ASP A 108 24.35 5.01 -0.02
N THR A 109 24.12 4.34 -1.15
CA THR A 109 24.05 5.01 -2.47
C THR A 109 22.63 5.27 -2.91
N THR A 110 21.83 4.23 -3.19
CA THR A 110 20.38 4.34 -3.42
C THR A 110 19.64 3.62 -2.31
N ASN A 111 18.69 4.29 -1.67
CA ASN A 111 17.83 3.69 -0.65
C ASN A 111 16.49 4.40 -0.55
N ILE A 112 15.56 3.75 0.12
CA ILE A 112 14.34 4.37 0.63
C ILE A 112 14.30 4.33 2.15
N GLU A 113 13.73 5.38 2.73
CA GLU A 113 13.47 5.51 4.16
C GLU A 113 11.99 5.84 4.35
N LEU A 114 11.34 5.20 5.32
CA LEU A 114 9.92 5.42 5.61
C LEU A 114 9.76 6.04 7.00
N PHE A 115 8.92 7.07 7.09
CA PHE A 115 8.69 7.82 8.31
C PHE A 115 7.21 7.87 8.70
N ASP A 116 6.94 7.74 10.00
CA ASP A 116 5.63 7.77 10.64
C ASP A 116 5.35 9.18 11.20
N GLY A 117 4.51 9.95 10.49
CA GLY A 117 4.02 11.27 10.85
C GLY A 117 4.97 12.44 10.59
N SER A 118 6.27 12.26 10.83
CA SER A 118 7.28 13.31 10.60
C SER A 118 8.59 12.73 10.08
N THR A 119 9.36 13.52 9.32
CA THR A 119 10.61 13.07 8.66
C THR A 119 11.77 12.73 9.60
N ASN A 120 11.53 12.71 10.92
CA ASN A 120 12.51 12.35 11.94
C ASN A 120 12.08 11.10 12.73
N ASN A 121 10.88 10.58 12.47
CA ASN A 121 10.32 9.43 13.17
C ASN A 121 10.20 8.26 12.18
N TYR A 122 11.15 7.33 12.20
CA TYR A 122 11.11 6.16 11.33
C TYR A 122 9.94 5.23 11.69
N VAL A 123 9.41 4.52 10.70
CA VAL A 123 8.41 3.46 10.94
C VAL A 123 9.00 2.42 11.89
N LYS A 124 8.30 2.14 13.00
CA LYS A 124 8.80 1.27 14.07
C LYS A 124 9.03 -0.15 13.55
N GLY A 125 10.15 -0.76 13.93
CA GLY A 125 10.53 -2.11 13.52
C GLY A 125 11.08 -2.24 12.10
N LEU A 126 10.98 -1.19 11.28
CA LEU A 126 11.51 -1.17 9.91
C LEU A 126 12.98 -0.71 9.90
N GLN A 127 13.78 -1.28 8.99
CA GLN A 127 15.15 -0.84 8.76
C GLN A 127 15.16 0.63 8.27
N ARG A 128 16.16 1.41 8.71
CA ARG A 128 16.21 2.84 8.40
C ARG A 128 16.40 3.12 6.92
N LYS A 129 17.35 2.43 6.29
CA LYS A 129 17.65 2.50 4.86
C LYS A 129 17.38 1.15 4.24
N ILE A 130 16.58 1.13 3.17
CA ILE A 130 16.17 -0.10 2.49
C ILE A 130 16.66 -0.02 1.04
N CYS A 131 17.33 -1.08 0.60
CA CYS A 131 17.80 -1.27 -0.76
C CYS A 131 17.94 -2.77 -1.07
N GLY A 132 18.34 -3.10 -2.28
CA GLY A 132 18.50 -4.46 -2.79
C GLY A 132 17.29 -4.92 -3.57
N GLY A 133 17.13 -6.24 -3.63
CA GLY A 133 16.02 -6.89 -4.31
C GLY A 133 15.20 -7.78 -3.36
N LYS A 134 14.60 -8.83 -3.91
CA LYS A 134 13.77 -9.80 -3.17
C LYS A 134 14.44 -10.38 -1.92
N GLU A 135 15.76 -10.58 -1.94
CA GLU A 135 16.49 -11.18 -0.80
C GLU A 135 16.71 -10.21 0.37
N GLN A 136 16.75 -8.89 0.12
CA GLN A 136 16.97 -7.86 1.14
C GLN A 136 15.69 -7.15 1.55
N MET A 137 14.60 -7.37 0.82
CA MET A 137 13.31 -6.76 1.05
C MET A 137 12.75 -7.15 2.44
N PRO A 138 12.23 -6.19 3.22
CA PRO A 138 11.57 -6.51 4.48
C PRO A 138 10.37 -7.45 4.29
N THR A 139 10.29 -8.52 5.08
CA THR A 139 9.24 -9.54 4.98
C THR A 139 8.14 -9.43 6.03
N ASN A 140 8.31 -8.55 7.02
CA ASN A 140 7.33 -8.34 8.09
C ASN A 140 6.26 -7.32 7.65
N VAL A 141 5.17 -7.27 8.38
CA VAL A 141 4.19 -6.17 8.33
C VAL A 141 4.59 -5.04 9.26
N PHE A 142 4.30 -3.81 8.87
CA PHE A 142 4.63 -2.60 9.62
C PHE A 142 3.40 -1.70 9.76
N PHE A 143 3.40 -0.85 10.77
CA PHE A 143 2.28 0.07 11.05
C PHE A 143 2.76 1.51 11.13
N VAL A 144 1.99 2.41 10.51
CA VAL A 144 2.10 3.86 10.58
C VAL A 144 0.94 4.35 11.43
N GLU A 145 1.25 4.84 12.63
CA GLU A 145 0.24 5.15 13.65
C GLU A 145 -0.19 6.62 13.63
N ASN A 146 0.56 7.48 12.94
CA ASN A 146 0.26 8.90 12.80
C ASN A 146 -0.45 9.20 11.46
N ASN A 147 -0.90 10.44 11.30
CA ASN A 147 -1.73 10.85 10.16
C ASN A 147 -1.01 10.90 8.81
N PHE A 148 0.29 10.61 8.73
CA PHE A 148 1.04 10.67 7.47
C PHE A 148 2.13 9.60 7.38
N LEU A 149 2.27 9.00 6.20
CA LEU A 149 3.48 8.26 5.81
C LEU A 149 4.32 9.17 4.91
N VAL A 150 5.62 9.28 5.21
CA VAL A 150 6.59 9.91 4.30
C VAL A 150 7.53 8.83 3.76
N ILE A 151 7.60 8.71 2.44
CA ILE A 151 8.57 7.85 1.76
C ILE A 151 9.64 8.76 1.16
N ARG A 152 10.87 8.64 1.64
CA ARG A 152 12.02 9.39 1.11
C ARG A 152 12.86 8.48 0.22
N VAL A 153 13.08 8.90 -1.01
CA VAL A 153 14.05 8.26 -1.91
C VAL A 153 15.36 9.04 -1.83
N ASN A 154 16.43 8.37 -1.42
CA ASN A 154 17.78 8.92 -1.38
C ASN A 154 18.63 8.30 -2.49
N ALA A 155 19.39 9.15 -3.20
CA ALA A 155 20.35 8.71 -4.20
C ALA A 155 21.61 9.59 -4.17
N LEU A 156 22.79 8.98 -4.14
CA LEU A 156 24.06 9.66 -4.40
C LEU A 156 24.36 9.62 -5.90
N GLY A 157 23.93 10.65 -6.63
CA GLY A 157 24.09 10.77 -8.08
C GLY A 157 22.89 10.21 -8.84
N THR A 158 23.07 9.11 -9.59
CA THR A 158 21.98 8.51 -10.37
C THR A 158 21.28 7.44 -9.53
N ILE A 159 19.94 7.46 -9.49
CA ILE A 159 19.17 6.32 -8.95
C ILE A 159 19.52 5.07 -9.74
N GLN A 160 19.82 3.98 -9.03
CA GLN A 160 20.07 2.67 -9.63
C GLN A 160 18.97 1.69 -9.19
N GLY A 161 18.42 0.92 -10.12
CA GLY A 161 17.27 0.02 -9.90
C GLY A 161 16.02 0.45 -10.66
N THR A 162 14.93 -0.29 -10.48
CA THR A 162 13.66 -0.07 -11.17
C THR A 162 12.52 0.39 -10.26
N GLY A 163 12.69 0.37 -8.93
CA GLY A 163 11.79 1.04 -7.99
C GLY A 163 11.29 0.18 -6.83
N PHE A 164 10.05 0.43 -6.41
CA PHE A 164 9.41 -0.32 -5.33
C PHE A 164 7.88 -0.39 -5.48
N ARG A 165 7.28 -1.42 -4.86
CA ARG A 165 5.84 -1.57 -4.61
C ARG A 165 5.60 -1.91 -3.15
N ILE A 166 4.74 -1.13 -2.51
CA ILE A 166 4.35 -1.31 -1.11
C ILE A 166 2.84 -1.50 -1.08
N HIS A 167 2.39 -2.61 -0.53
CA HIS A 167 0.98 -2.80 -0.20
C HIS A 167 0.66 -2.01 1.06
N PHE A 168 -0.51 -1.38 1.10
CA PHE A 168 -1.02 -0.70 2.29
C PHE A 168 -2.49 -1.02 2.52
N THR A 169 -2.88 -0.98 3.79
CA THR A 169 -4.25 -1.16 4.26
C THR A 169 -4.54 -0.11 5.33
N ILE A 170 -5.65 0.58 5.20
CA ILE A 170 -6.16 1.53 6.18
C ILE A 170 -7.07 0.79 7.15
N SER A 171 -6.80 0.92 8.45
CA SER A 171 -7.58 0.26 9.49
C SER A 171 -7.88 1.18 10.66
N ARG A 172 -8.97 0.91 11.39
CA ARG A 172 -9.28 1.62 12.63
C ARG A 172 -8.84 0.81 13.84
N ARG A 173 -8.20 1.50 14.81
CA ARG A 173 -7.96 0.99 16.17
C ARG A 173 -9.13 1.25 17.10
N ALA A 174 -10.34 0.89 16.69
CA ALA A 174 -11.53 1.10 17.52
C ALA A 174 -12.50 -0.07 17.40
N PHE A 175 -12.95 -0.53 18.56
CA PHE A 175 -13.82 -1.69 18.71
C PHE A 175 -15.10 -1.30 19.46
N PRO A 176 -16.29 -1.85 19.12
CA PRO A 176 -16.55 -2.86 18.09
C PRO A 176 -16.33 -2.34 16.66
N CYS A 177 -16.10 -3.26 15.72
CA CYS A 177 -16.15 -2.94 14.29
C CYS A 177 -17.60 -2.61 13.89
N SER A 178 -17.74 -1.71 12.93
CA SER A 178 -19.02 -1.32 12.34
C SER A 178 -19.56 -2.45 11.46
N ASN A 179 -20.81 -2.34 11.01
CA ASN A 179 -21.46 -3.39 10.20
C ASN A 179 -20.82 -3.57 8.81
N ASP A 180 -20.06 -2.59 8.34
CA ASP A 180 -19.35 -2.57 7.04
C ASP A 180 -17.84 -2.81 7.19
N GLU A 181 -17.44 -3.39 8.33
CA GLU A 181 -16.05 -3.65 8.67
C GLU A 181 -15.84 -5.08 9.16
N PHE A 182 -14.65 -5.60 8.88
CA PHE A 182 -14.19 -6.89 9.32
C PHE A 182 -13.19 -6.74 10.47
N ALA A 183 -13.31 -7.61 11.48
CA ALA A 183 -12.45 -7.60 12.65
C ALA A 183 -11.21 -8.47 12.44
N CYS A 184 -10.06 -7.84 12.31
CA CYS A 184 -8.77 -8.53 12.35
C CYS A 184 -8.46 -8.92 13.80
N GLU A 185 -8.47 -10.23 14.10
CA GLU A 185 -8.39 -10.73 15.48
C GLU A 185 -6.95 -10.92 16.01
N THR A 186 -5.92 -10.51 15.28
CA THR A 186 -4.54 -10.97 15.56
C THR A 186 -3.53 -9.86 15.86
N PHE A 187 -2.51 -10.24 16.65
CA PHE A 187 -1.41 -9.43 17.21
C PHE A 187 -1.80 -8.29 18.16
N GLY A 188 -2.48 -8.64 19.26
CA GLY A 188 -2.52 -7.83 20.49
C GLY A 188 -3.26 -6.49 20.40
N SER A 189 -3.84 -6.16 19.24
CA SER A 189 -4.61 -4.95 18.99
C SER A 189 -5.74 -5.28 18.02
N ARG A 190 -7.00 -5.15 18.47
CA ARG A 190 -8.16 -5.38 17.60
C ARG A 190 -8.24 -4.25 16.58
N ARG A 191 -8.25 -4.59 15.30
CA ARG A 191 -8.35 -3.65 14.18
C ARG A 191 -9.58 -3.96 13.36
N CYS A 192 -10.10 -2.93 12.71
CA CYS A 192 -11.20 -3.05 11.77
C CYS A 192 -10.72 -2.59 10.39
N ILE A 193 -10.83 -3.46 9.41
CA ILE A 193 -10.63 -3.15 7.99
C ILE A 193 -12.01 -3.07 7.31
N ALA A 194 -12.09 -2.48 6.13
CA ALA A 194 -13.35 -2.46 5.39
C ALA A 194 -13.76 -3.88 4.95
N GLU A 195 -15.05 -4.21 5.01
CA GLU A 195 -15.56 -5.57 4.70
C GLU A 195 -15.24 -6.03 3.26
N HIS A 196 -15.07 -5.09 2.31
CA HIS A 196 -14.76 -5.41 0.92
C HIS A 196 -13.30 -5.84 0.67
N LEU A 197 -12.45 -5.77 1.70
CA LEU A 197 -11.06 -6.23 1.69
C LEU A 197 -10.92 -7.69 2.17
N VAL A 198 -12.04 -8.37 2.41
CA VAL A 198 -12.05 -9.78 2.81
C VAL A 198 -12.10 -10.62 1.54
N CYS A 199 -11.21 -11.61 1.42
CA CYS A 199 -11.11 -12.54 0.30
C CYS A 199 -10.72 -11.86 -1.03
N ASP A 200 -9.78 -10.93 -1.00
CA ASP A 200 -9.32 -10.18 -2.17
C ASP A 200 -7.90 -10.57 -2.65
N ASP A 201 -7.35 -11.67 -2.12
CA ASP A 201 -6.00 -12.18 -2.33
C ASP A 201 -4.88 -11.33 -1.68
N TRP A 202 -5.20 -10.30 -0.88
CA TRP A 202 -4.24 -9.50 -0.13
C TRP A 202 -4.26 -9.82 1.36
N ASN A 203 -3.17 -9.48 2.06
CA ASN A 203 -3.09 -9.67 3.49
C ASN A 203 -3.36 -8.34 4.19
N ASP A 204 -4.64 -7.98 4.33
CA ASP A 204 -5.10 -6.72 4.91
C ASP A 204 -5.12 -6.75 6.44
N CYS A 205 -5.26 -7.92 7.06
CA CYS A 205 -5.14 -8.07 8.51
C CYS A 205 -3.70 -8.22 9.01
N GLY A 206 -2.77 -8.54 8.12
CA GLY A 206 -1.35 -8.78 8.41
C GLY A 206 -1.02 -10.23 8.81
N ASP A 207 -2.02 -11.08 9.00
CA ASP A 207 -1.91 -12.50 9.35
C ASP A 207 -2.75 -13.43 8.45
N TRP A 208 -3.31 -12.91 7.35
CA TRP A 208 -4.16 -13.61 6.37
C TRP A 208 -5.53 -14.06 6.88
N VAL A 209 -5.98 -13.65 8.07
CA VAL A 209 -7.29 -14.10 8.59
C VAL A 209 -8.47 -13.60 7.75
N ASP A 210 -8.31 -12.47 7.08
CA ASP A 210 -9.20 -11.92 6.06
C ASP A 210 -9.34 -12.83 4.82
N GLU A 211 -8.32 -13.63 4.51
CA GLU A 211 -8.33 -14.55 3.36
C GLU A 211 -8.65 -16.00 3.74
N GLU A 212 -8.57 -16.34 5.03
CA GLU A 212 -8.86 -17.69 5.52
C GLU A 212 -10.35 -17.89 5.86
N GLN A 213 -11.10 -16.80 6.09
CA GLN A 213 -12.49 -16.88 6.51
C GLN A 213 -13.47 -16.96 5.34
N ASN A 214 -13.87 -18.20 5.02
CA ASN A 214 -15.08 -18.51 4.23
C ASN A 214 -15.13 -17.88 2.82
N CYS A 215 -13.98 -17.65 2.18
CA CYS A 215 -13.84 -17.20 0.79
C CYS A 215 -14.45 -18.15 -0.25
N ASN A 216 -14.85 -19.34 0.17
CA ASN A 216 -15.58 -20.33 -0.63
C ASN A 216 -17.05 -19.92 -0.93
N ASN A 217 -17.58 -18.89 -0.26
CA ASN A 217 -18.96 -18.43 -0.43
C ASN A 217 -19.10 -17.08 -1.16
N ILE A 218 -18.06 -16.61 -1.84
CA ILE A 218 -18.21 -15.58 -2.89
C ILE A 218 -18.73 -16.27 -4.16
N THR A 219 -19.84 -16.99 -4.00
CA THR A 219 -20.68 -17.41 -5.12
C THR A 219 -21.38 -16.14 -5.58
N ALA A 220 -21.17 -15.77 -6.84
CA ALA A 220 -21.99 -14.76 -7.48
C ALA A 220 -23.47 -15.13 -7.30
N GLY A 221 -24.17 -14.40 -6.43
CA GLY A 221 -25.59 -14.57 -6.17
C GLY A 221 -25.93 -15.78 -5.28
N GLY A 222 -26.20 -15.51 -4.01
CA GLY A 222 -27.08 -16.37 -3.23
C GLY A 222 -28.44 -16.48 -3.94
N ILE A 223 -28.73 -17.65 -4.48
CA ILE A 223 -30.10 -18.15 -4.61
C ILE A 223 -30.21 -19.26 -3.57
N VAL A 224 -30.81 -18.93 -2.42
CA VAL A 224 -31.43 -19.93 -1.57
C VAL A 224 -32.71 -20.33 -2.30
N LEU A 225 -32.73 -21.54 -2.87
CA LEU A 225 -33.98 -22.17 -3.28
C LEU A 225 -34.57 -22.82 -2.03
N GLU A 226 -35.62 -22.22 -1.48
CA GLU A 226 -36.73 -22.99 -0.89
C GLU A 226 -37.77 -23.27 -1.99
#